data_AF-A0A7S2QJZ9-F1
#
_entry.id   AF-A0A7S2QJZ9-F1
#
_cell.length_a   1.000
_cell.length_b   1.000
_cell.length_c   1.000
_cell.angle_alpha   90.00
_cell.angle_beta   90.00
_cell.angle_gamma   90.00
#
_symmetry.space_group_name_H-M   'P 1'
#
loop_
_entity.id
_entity.type
_entity.pdbx_description
1 polymer ?
#
loop_
_entity_poly.entity_id
_entity_poly.type
_entity_poly.pdbx_seq_one_letter_code
_entity_poly.pdbx_strand_id
1 'polypeptide(L)'
;SRGAWLEPAPCERKLCSAGMPLYEEKLICPLAVRFTQDHIRPVFQGGRDLDSTIAQITTKQGSAGYDLILEAPFDAIEVIRWHKRDVSRKEQDGKHWFTFDNRRLYCLQRVAVSLWPKRVGVVVQALYAATDGYHRKDNSTTAGRAVGIGHSPKALTGWWDWRETTSQSRCDETVAKSAEAGVAADEAKAGVEDLTDAPAPPSMLDLFLKGEAGLDAEVPLKAVAVPSEQASTADQTSPRSASSTEETTTDWATTSSRLCGRWAGPGGEVFEVRVGVDGWTCNRVKGSGSGPRTIVLWYDEKKDLVWKGPHWNLYAQGSEARQEPDALRWYADDGSWTPQLTWKHLGAAASDRRPRADRRGAAGTRAEQRQPPQQKHAQQQPQRRRRPAKAASEGGM
;
A
#
# COMPACT_ATOMS: atom_id res chain seq x y z
N SER A 1 -49.21 19.41 67.67
CA SER A 1 -47.95 18.92 67.08
C SER A 1 -48.27 17.97 65.94
N ARG A 2 -48.25 18.45 64.69
CA ARG A 2 -48.43 17.61 63.48
C ARG A 2 -47.08 17.53 62.78
N GLY A 3 -46.54 16.31 62.66
CA GLY A 3 -45.25 16.04 62.03
C GLY A 3 -45.36 16.22 60.51
N ALA A 4 -44.53 17.10 59.96
CA ALA A 4 -44.37 17.26 58.53
C ALA A 4 -43.50 16.11 58.00
N TRP A 5 -44.08 15.32 57.10
CA TRP A 5 -43.36 14.33 56.32
C TRP A 5 -42.62 15.06 55.21
N LEU A 6 -41.28 15.03 55.25
CA LEU A 6 -40.42 15.52 54.18
C LEU A 6 -40.45 14.52 53.03
N GLU A 7 -40.98 14.95 51.89
CA GLU A 7 -40.91 14.18 50.65
C GLU A 7 -39.45 14.00 50.21
N PRO A 8 -39.04 12.78 49.83
CA PRO A 8 -37.70 12.55 49.30
C PRO A 8 -37.56 13.22 47.93
N ALA A 9 -36.47 13.98 47.76
CA ALA A 9 -36.14 14.63 46.50
C ALA A 9 -36.11 13.62 45.33
N PRO A 10 -36.60 14.02 44.14
CA PRO A 10 -36.58 13.16 42.97
C PRO A 10 -35.13 12.80 42.64
N CYS A 11 -34.82 11.52 42.77
CA CYS A 11 -33.57 10.92 42.32
C CYS A 11 -33.44 11.20 40.81
N GLU A 12 -32.55 12.14 40.44
CA GLU A 12 -32.16 12.38 39.05
C GLU A 12 -31.72 11.06 38.47
N ARG A 13 -32.56 10.50 37.60
CA ARG A 13 -32.23 9.33 36.80
C ARG A 13 -31.06 9.73 35.91
N LYS A 14 -29.84 9.40 36.35
CA LYS A 14 -28.66 9.28 35.50
C LYS A 14 -29.11 8.58 34.23
N LEU A 15 -29.24 9.35 33.15
CA LEU A 15 -29.42 8.81 31.80
C LEU A 15 -28.29 7.80 31.63
N CYS A 16 -28.65 6.52 31.61
CA CYS A 16 -27.74 5.43 31.34
C CYS A 16 -26.94 5.84 30.10
N SER A 17 -25.61 5.82 30.20
CA SER A 17 -24.72 6.13 29.09
C SER A 17 -25.06 5.19 27.94
N ALA A 18 -25.87 5.68 26.99
CA ALA A 18 -25.92 5.13 25.65
C ALA A 18 -24.45 5.03 25.22
N GLY A 19 -23.96 3.81 24.98
CA GLY A 19 -22.55 3.58 24.69
C GLY A 19 -22.10 4.59 23.63
N MET A 20 -21.14 5.43 23.98
CA MET A 20 -20.67 6.49 23.08
C MET A 20 -20.38 5.85 21.72
N PRO A 21 -20.87 6.43 20.62
CA PRO A 21 -20.62 5.90 19.30
C PRO A 21 -19.10 5.79 19.10
N LEU A 22 -18.65 4.67 18.53
CA LEU A 22 -17.23 4.40 18.30
C LEU A 22 -16.59 5.42 17.34
N TYR A 23 -17.42 6.14 16.58
CA TYR A 23 -17.03 7.13 15.59
C TYR A 23 -18.07 8.26 15.47
N GLU A 24 -17.64 9.40 14.95
CA GLU A 24 -18.51 10.48 14.50
C GLU A 24 -18.24 10.82 13.03
N GLU A 25 -19.29 11.22 12.31
CA GLU A 25 -19.13 11.71 10.94
C GLU A 25 -18.69 13.18 10.95
N LYS A 26 -17.51 13.44 10.38
CA LYS A 26 -16.89 14.78 10.35
C LYS A 26 -16.50 15.16 8.94
N LEU A 27 -16.27 16.44 8.72
CA LEU A 27 -15.66 17.00 7.52
C LEU A 27 -14.18 17.33 7.77
N ILE A 28 -13.33 16.82 6.88
CA ILE A 28 -11.89 17.13 6.85
C ILE A 28 -11.42 17.30 5.41
N CYS A 29 -10.41 18.13 5.18
CA CYS A 29 -9.72 18.13 3.89
C CYS A 29 -8.99 16.79 3.66
N PRO A 30 -9.24 16.08 2.53
CA PRO A 30 -8.56 14.81 2.26
C PRO A 30 -7.02 14.96 2.12
N LEU A 31 -6.52 16.16 1.78
CA LEU A 31 -5.09 16.44 1.70
C LEU A 31 -4.42 16.57 3.08
N ALA A 32 -5.21 16.79 4.15
CA ALA A 32 -4.74 16.82 5.53
C ALA A 32 -4.66 15.41 6.17
N VAL A 33 -5.21 14.39 5.51
CA VAL A 33 -5.19 12.99 5.96
C VAL A 33 -3.98 12.28 5.36
N ARG A 34 -3.29 11.50 6.18
CA ARG A 34 -2.07 10.76 5.84
C ARG A 34 -2.35 9.26 5.63
N PHE A 35 -1.55 8.64 4.78
CA PHE A 35 -1.57 7.20 4.54
C PHE A 35 -0.96 6.43 5.72
N THR A 36 -1.55 5.29 6.07
CA THR A 36 -0.95 4.36 7.05
C THR A 36 0.06 3.42 6.44
N GLN A 37 -0.03 3.17 5.12
CA GLN A 37 0.82 2.23 4.41
C GLN A 37 1.60 2.92 3.31
N ASP A 38 2.81 2.42 3.05
CA ASP A 38 3.67 2.91 1.96
C ASP A 38 3.22 2.52 0.57
N HIS A 39 2.28 1.60 0.42
CA HIS A 39 1.81 1.19 -0.88
C HIS A 39 0.31 0.91 -0.93
N ILE A 40 -0.26 1.11 -2.12
CA ILE A 40 -1.63 0.73 -2.47
C ILE A 40 -1.64 -0.06 -3.76
N ARG A 41 -2.58 -1.00 -3.87
CA ARG A 41 -2.85 -1.71 -5.12
C ARG A 41 -3.64 -0.82 -6.08
N PRO A 42 -3.38 -0.88 -7.40
CA PRO A 42 -4.09 -0.09 -8.41
C PRO A 42 -5.55 -0.53 -8.65
N VAL A 43 -6.00 -1.57 -7.94
CA VAL A 43 -7.34 -2.15 -8.06
C VAL A 43 -7.92 -2.38 -6.66
N PHE A 44 -9.22 -2.10 -6.51
CA PHE A 44 -10.01 -2.45 -5.34
C PHE A 44 -10.19 -3.97 -5.22
N GLN A 45 -10.63 -4.46 -4.05
CA GLN A 45 -10.87 -5.90 -3.86
C GLN A 45 -11.94 -6.47 -4.82
N GLY A 46 -12.87 -5.63 -5.29
CA GLY A 46 -13.90 -6.01 -6.27
C GLY A 46 -13.46 -5.91 -7.74
N GLY A 47 -12.18 -5.77 -8.04
CA GLY A 47 -11.68 -5.67 -9.42
C GLY A 47 -11.84 -4.29 -10.09
N ARG A 48 -12.49 -3.34 -9.42
CA ARG A 48 -12.60 -1.95 -9.91
C ARG A 48 -11.25 -1.24 -9.83
N ASP A 49 -10.85 -0.58 -10.90
CA ASP A 49 -9.67 0.26 -10.97
C ASP A 49 -9.83 1.58 -10.21
N LEU A 50 -8.70 2.14 -9.76
CA LEU A 50 -8.69 3.42 -9.04
C LEU A 50 -9.18 4.56 -9.94
N ASP A 51 -8.79 4.58 -11.22
CA ASP A 51 -9.09 5.67 -12.15
C ASP A 51 -10.58 5.74 -12.51
N SER A 52 -11.25 4.62 -12.80
CA SER A 52 -12.71 4.58 -12.96
C SER A 52 -13.44 5.06 -11.70
N THR A 53 -12.90 4.74 -10.52
CA THR A 53 -13.49 5.20 -9.26
C THR A 53 -13.31 6.71 -9.08
N ILE A 54 -12.14 7.25 -9.43
CA ILE A 54 -11.85 8.70 -9.43
C ILE A 54 -12.84 9.43 -10.34
N ALA A 55 -13.12 8.90 -11.53
CA ALA A 55 -14.07 9.50 -12.48
C ALA A 55 -15.53 9.51 -11.97
N GLN A 56 -15.87 8.64 -11.02
CA GLN A 56 -17.22 8.56 -10.42
C GLN A 56 -17.40 9.50 -9.22
N ILE A 57 -16.32 10.07 -8.68
CA ILE A 57 -16.42 11.01 -7.56
C ILE A 57 -17.01 12.32 -8.07
N THR A 58 -18.10 12.76 -7.45
CA THR A 58 -18.77 14.02 -7.77
C THR A 58 -18.54 15.05 -6.67
N THR A 59 -18.96 16.29 -6.93
CA THR A 59 -18.82 17.40 -5.99
C THR A 59 -20.18 18.03 -5.69
N LYS A 60 -20.45 18.35 -4.44
CA LYS A 60 -21.53 19.23 -4.01
C LYS A 60 -20.99 20.60 -3.59
N GLN A 61 -21.87 21.59 -3.57
CA GLN A 61 -21.56 22.90 -3.00
C GLN A 61 -21.11 22.72 -1.54
N GLY A 62 -19.98 23.34 -1.21
CA GLY A 62 -19.38 23.19 0.11
C GLY A 62 -20.19 23.83 1.23
N SER A 63 -19.90 23.40 2.45
CA SER A 63 -20.44 23.97 3.68
C SER A 63 -19.31 24.10 4.70
N ALA A 64 -19.57 24.86 5.77
CA ALA A 64 -18.72 24.90 6.96
C ALA A 64 -17.22 25.23 6.69
N GLY A 65 -16.98 26.14 5.75
CA GLY A 65 -15.64 26.65 5.41
C GLY A 65 -14.93 25.90 4.28
N TYR A 66 -15.56 24.90 3.67
CA TYR A 66 -15.11 24.30 2.42
C TYR A 66 -15.87 24.90 1.23
N ASP A 67 -15.18 25.04 0.09
CA ASP A 67 -15.78 25.49 -1.17
C ASP A 67 -16.59 24.37 -1.84
N LEU A 68 -16.10 23.12 -1.71
CA LEU A 68 -16.70 21.92 -2.30
C LEU A 68 -16.64 20.76 -1.31
N ILE A 69 -17.65 19.88 -1.36
CA ILE A 69 -17.65 18.60 -0.65
C ILE A 69 -17.62 17.46 -1.66
N LEU A 70 -16.71 16.51 -1.50
CA LEU A 70 -16.61 15.32 -2.36
C LEU A 70 -17.66 14.28 -1.97
N GLU A 71 -18.31 13.72 -2.98
CA GLU A 71 -19.18 12.55 -2.85
C GLU A 71 -18.59 11.37 -3.60
N ALA A 72 -18.19 10.35 -2.85
CA ALA A 72 -17.55 9.18 -3.41
C ALA A 72 -18.53 8.01 -3.56
N PRO A 73 -18.31 7.10 -4.54
CA PRO A 73 -19.13 5.91 -4.75
C PRO A 73 -18.79 4.77 -3.76
N PHE A 74 -18.28 5.11 -2.57
CA PHE A 74 -17.88 4.20 -1.50
C PHE A 74 -18.15 4.84 -0.14
N ASP A 75 -18.26 4.01 0.90
CA ASP A 75 -18.50 4.49 2.27
C ASP A 75 -17.42 5.46 2.75
N ALA A 76 -17.81 6.36 3.65
CA ALA A 76 -16.89 7.31 4.29
C ALA A 76 -15.66 6.59 4.86
N ILE A 77 -14.47 7.15 4.62
CA ILE A 77 -13.23 6.55 5.10
C ILE A 77 -13.11 6.71 6.62
N GLU A 78 -12.55 5.71 7.27
CA GLU A 78 -12.21 5.81 8.68
C GLU A 78 -10.94 6.64 8.84
N VAL A 79 -10.99 7.63 9.73
CA VAL A 79 -9.82 8.43 10.12
C VAL A 79 -9.60 8.39 11.61
N ILE A 80 -8.34 8.44 12.00
CA ILE A 80 -7.94 8.47 13.40
C ILE A 80 -6.84 9.48 13.65
N ARG A 81 -6.92 10.18 14.79
CA ARG A 81 -5.85 11.04 15.27
C ARG A 81 -4.80 10.20 15.98
N TRP A 82 -3.60 10.13 15.41
CA TRP A 82 -2.55 9.28 15.96
C TRP A 82 -1.16 9.92 15.81
N HIS A 83 -0.24 9.56 16.71
CA HIS A 83 1.16 9.96 16.66
C HIS A 83 2.00 8.77 16.15
N LYS A 84 2.70 8.96 15.04
CA LYS A 84 3.70 7.99 14.61
C LYS A 84 4.99 8.29 15.33
N ARG A 85 5.51 7.34 16.10
CA ARG A 85 6.82 7.47 16.74
C ARG A 85 7.88 7.43 15.65
N ASP A 86 8.38 8.59 15.25
CA ASP A 86 9.42 8.67 14.23
C ASP A 86 10.72 8.06 14.77
N VAL A 87 11.25 7.06 14.05
CA VAL A 87 12.54 6.46 14.36
C VAL A 87 13.66 7.50 14.20
N SER A 88 13.47 8.47 13.30
CA SER A 88 14.45 9.50 12.99
C SER A 88 14.43 10.70 13.95
N ARG A 89 13.36 10.85 14.76
CA ARG A 89 13.09 12.01 15.65
C ARG A 89 13.22 13.38 14.98
N LYS A 90 13.18 13.45 13.65
CA LYS A 90 13.33 14.72 12.92
C LYS A 90 12.02 15.48 12.86
N GLU A 91 10.92 14.77 12.72
CA GLU A 91 9.60 15.35 12.93
C GLU A 91 9.31 15.35 14.44
N GLN A 92 8.95 16.50 14.99
CA GLN A 92 8.35 16.53 16.33
C GLN A 92 7.18 15.54 16.31
N ASP A 93 7.04 14.71 17.36
CA ASP A 93 6.00 13.68 17.52
C ASP A 93 4.58 14.30 17.43
N GLY A 94 4.20 14.71 16.23
CA GLY A 94 2.95 15.36 15.90
C GLY A 94 1.87 14.32 15.81
N LYS A 95 0.73 14.61 16.45
CA LYS A 95 -0.49 13.88 16.14
C LYS A 95 -0.91 14.30 14.74
N HIS A 96 -1.16 13.35 13.85
CA HIS A 96 -1.68 13.58 12.51
C HIS A 96 -2.95 12.75 12.30
N TRP A 97 -3.73 13.12 11.29
CA TRP A 97 -4.87 12.33 10.85
C TRP A 97 -4.39 11.23 9.91
N PHE A 98 -4.72 9.98 10.23
CA PHE A 98 -4.37 8.80 9.45
C PHE A 98 -5.62 8.05 9.03
N THR A 99 -5.55 7.34 7.90
CA THR A 99 -6.62 6.43 7.46
C THR A 99 -6.10 5.02 7.21
N PHE A 100 -6.98 4.02 7.38
CA PHE A 100 -6.70 2.63 7.00
C PHE A 100 -7.12 2.31 5.56
N ASP A 101 -7.91 3.19 4.94
CA ASP A 101 -8.44 3.03 3.59
C ASP A 101 -7.57 3.75 2.55
N ASN A 102 -6.28 3.42 2.52
CA ASN A 102 -5.29 4.13 1.69
C ASN A 102 -5.69 4.24 0.21
N ARG A 103 -6.36 3.23 -0.36
CA ARG A 103 -6.87 3.27 -1.75
C ARG A 103 -8.00 4.30 -1.93
N ARG A 104 -8.95 4.37 -0.99
CA ARG A 104 -10.05 5.33 -1.03
C ARG A 104 -9.52 6.75 -0.84
N LEU A 105 -8.60 6.94 0.11
CA LEU A 105 -7.93 8.23 0.31
C LEU A 105 -7.17 8.70 -0.92
N TYR A 106 -6.43 7.81 -1.60
CA TYR A 106 -5.76 8.16 -2.85
C TYR A 106 -6.75 8.71 -3.89
N CYS A 107 -7.89 8.05 -4.11
CA CYS A 107 -8.92 8.54 -5.02
C CYS A 107 -9.42 9.94 -4.61
N LEU A 108 -9.71 10.14 -3.32
CA LEU A 108 -10.18 11.43 -2.78
C LEU A 108 -9.14 12.54 -2.95
N GLN A 109 -7.87 12.25 -2.67
CA GLN A 109 -6.77 13.20 -2.84
C GLN A 109 -6.56 13.56 -4.32
N ARG A 110 -6.65 12.59 -5.23
CA ARG A 110 -6.54 12.83 -6.69
C ARG A 110 -7.59 13.84 -7.18
N VAL A 111 -8.83 13.70 -6.73
CA VAL A 111 -9.91 14.63 -7.08
C VAL A 111 -9.72 15.97 -6.38
N ALA A 112 -9.32 15.99 -5.11
CA ALA A 112 -9.05 17.25 -4.41
C ALA A 112 -7.92 18.06 -5.07
N VAL A 113 -6.86 17.39 -5.55
CA VAL A 113 -5.76 18.04 -6.29
C VAL A 113 -6.22 18.58 -7.65
N SER A 114 -7.12 17.90 -8.37
CA SER A 114 -7.63 18.44 -9.64
C SER A 114 -8.53 19.67 -9.46
N LEU A 115 -9.08 19.85 -8.25
CA LEU A 115 -9.86 21.02 -7.84
C LEU A 115 -9.02 22.12 -7.17
N TRP A 116 -7.72 21.92 -7.00
CA TRP A 116 -6.82 22.87 -6.38
C TRP A 116 -6.79 24.21 -7.15
N PRO A 117 -6.85 25.38 -6.48
CA PRO A 117 -6.66 25.64 -5.05
C PRO A 117 -7.96 25.74 -4.22
N LYS A 118 -9.09 25.20 -4.68
CA LYS A 118 -10.34 25.23 -3.90
C LYS A 118 -10.19 24.41 -2.61
N ARG A 119 -10.82 24.87 -1.53
CA ARG A 119 -10.90 24.13 -0.26
C ARG A 119 -11.92 23.02 -0.38
N VAL A 120 -11.43 21.80 -0.45
CA VAL A 120 -12.27 20.60 -0.61
C VAL A 120 -12.38 19.86 0.71
N GLY A 121 -13.61 19.55 1.13
CA GLY A 121 -13.89 18.69 2.29
C GLY A 121 -14.42 17.32 1.86
N VAL A 122 -14.25 16.31 2.71
CA VAL A 122 -14.88 14.99 2.55
C VAL A 122 -15.44 14.51 3.88
N VAL A 123 -16.57 13.80 3.83
CA VAL A 123 -17.15 13.15 5.01
C VAL A 123 -16.31 11.93 5.39
N VAL A 124 -15.93 11.85 6.66
CA VAL A 124 -15.10 10.78 7.23
C VAL A 124 -15.71 10.27 8.52
N GLN A 125 -15.44 9.00 8.84
CA GLN A 125 -15.76 8.41 10.14
C GLN A 125 -14.56 8.60 11.08
N ALA A 126 -14.62 9.63 11.93
CA ALA A 126 -13.55 9.98 12.85
C ALA A 126 -13.64 9.12 14.12
N LEU A 127 -12.63 8.27 14.33
CA LEU A 127 -12.54 7.36 15.47
C LEU A 127 -11.92 8.06 16.69
N TYR A 128 -12.55 7.92 17.86
CA TYR A 128 -12.06 8.49 19.12
C TYR A 128 -10.81 7.78 19.67
N ALA A 129 -10.73 6.46 19.49
CA ALA A 129 -9.66 5.65 20.05
C ALA A 129 -9.21 4.56 19.07
N ALA A 130 -7.90 4.40 18.96
CA ALA A 130 -7.32 3.29 18.22
C ALA A 130 -7.42 2.04 19.09
N THR A 131 -7.98 0.96 18.56
CA THR A 131 -7.65 -0.37 19.07
C THR A 131 -6.17 -0.68 18.80
N ASP A 132 -5.51 -1.42 19.71
CA ASP A 132 -4.08 -1.76 19.59
C ASP A 132 -3.72 -2.47 18.26
N GLY A 133 -4.69 -3.10 17.61
CA GLY A 133 -4.53 -3.75 16.31
C GLY A 133 -4.16 -2.79 15.17
N TYR A 134 -4.52 -1.51 15.29
CA TYR A 134 -4.23 -0.50 14.27
C TYR A 134 -2.74 -0.21 14.12
N HIS A 135 -1.97 -0.34 15.20
CA HIS A 135 -0.53 -0.11 15.20
C HIS A 135 0.24 -1.06 14.28
N ARG A 136 -0.29 -2.26 14.01
CA ARG A 136 0.40 -3.26 13.17
C ARG A 136 0.38 -2.92 11.69
N LYS A 137 -0.52 -2.01 11.26
CA LYS A 137 -0.68 -1.63 9.85
C LYS A 137 0.17 -0.43 9.46
N ASP A 138 0.78 0.26 10.42
CA ASP A 138 1.63 1.40 10.14
C ASP A 138 3.01 0.94 9.67
N ASN A 139 3.22 1.03 8.36
CA ASN A 139 4.51 0.75 7.77
C ASN A 139 5.01 1.90 6.90
N SER A 140 4.47 3.12 7.06
CA SER A 140 4.84 4.21 6.15
C SER A 140 6.22 4.81 6.43
N THR A 141 7.15 4.77 5.48
CA THR A 141 8.47 5.41 5.56
C THR A 141 8.41 6.92 5.31
N THR A 142 7.37 7.40 4.63
CA THR A 142 7.19 8.83 4.28
C THR A 142 6.30 9.58 5.27
N ALA A 143 6.19 9.09 6.51
CA ALA A 143 5.26 9.58 7.52
C ALA A 143 3.81 9.71 7.01
N GLY A 144 3.41 8.88 6.03
CA GLY A 144 2.09 8.89 5.40
C GLY A 144 1.82 10.03 4.41
N ARG A 145 2.83 10.82 4.00
CA ARG A 145 2.65 11.94 3.05
C ARG A 145 2.59 11.50 1.59
N ALA A 146 3.29 10.42 1.25
CA ALA A 146 3.30 9.84 -0.06
C ALA A 146 2.88 8.37 0.00
N VAL A 147 2.49 7.83 -1.15
CA VAL A 147 2.12 6.42 -1.29
C VAL A 147 2.62 5.86 -2.62
N GLY A 148 3.23 4.69 -2.58
CA GLY A 148 3.59 3.91 -3.76
C GLY A 148 2.36 3.24 -4.37
N ILE A 149 2.23 3.26 -5.69
CA ILE A 149 1.15 2.58 -6.41
C ILE A 149 1.74 1.30 -7.00
N GLY A 150 1.15 0.13 -6.72
CA GLY A 150 1.67 -1.14 -7.23
C GLY A 150 1.02 -2.37 -6.60
N HIS A 151 1.16 -3.53 -7.26
CA HIS A 151 0.58 -4.79 -6.74
C HIS A 151 1.21 -5.24 -5.42
N SER A 152 2.43 -4.80 -5.14
CA SER A 152 3.16 -5.04 -3.90
C SER A 152 4.11 -3.86 -3.61
N PRO A 153 4.63 -3.71 -2.37
CA PRO A 153 5.65 -2.71 -2.04
C PRO A 153 6.93 -2.86 -2.88
N LYS A 154 7.06 -4.03 -3.50
CA LYS A 154 8.17 -4.40 -4.35
C LYS A 154 7.87 -3.97 -5.79
N ALA A 155 6.71 -4.29 -6.35
CA ALA A 155 6.37 -3.93 -7.73
C ALA A 155 5.59 -2.60 -7.77
N LEU A 156 6.26 -1.50 -7.42
CA LEU A 156 5.69 -0.16 -7.52
C LEU A 156 5.81 0.36 -8.95
N THR A 157 4.69 0.80 -9.52
CA THR A 157 4.62 1.45 -10.83
C THR A 157 4.88 2.96 -10.74
N GLY A 158 4.69 3.56 -9.56
CA GLY A 158 4.92 4.98 -9.33
C GLY A 158 4.72 5.36 -7.88
N TRP A 159 4.97 6.64 -7.60
CA TRP A 159 4.74 7.26 -6.31
C TRP A 159 3.77 8.43 -6.47
N TRP A 160 2.97 8.66 -5.44
CA TRP A 160 2.05 9.77 -5.37
C TRP A 160 2.31 10.59 -4.12
N ASP A 161 2.65 11.87 -4.32
CA ASP A 161 2.61 12.92 -3.31
C ASP A 161 1.78 14.08 -3.86
N TRP A 162 0.73 14.44 -3.14
CA TRP A 162 -0.15 15.52 -3.57
C TRP A 162 0.58 16.87 -3.60
N ARG A 163 1.57 17.10 -2.72
CA ARG A 163 2.31 18.37 -2.61
C ARG A 163 3.17 18.62 -3.84
N GLU A 164 3.81 17.58 -4.34
CA GLU A 164 4.57 17.67 -5.60
C GLU A 164 3.66 18.05 -6.76
N THR A 165 2.44 17.49 -6.78
CA THR A 165 1.47 17.74 -7.85
C THR A 165 0.88 19.15 -7.77
N THR A 166 0.53 19.66 -6.59
CA THR A 166 0.00 21.02 -6.42
C THR A 166 1.07 22.09 -6.69
N SER A 167 2.34 21.81 -6.37
CA SER A 167 3.46 22.72 -6.66
C SER A 167 3.70 22.94 -8.15
N GLN A 168 3.27 21.99 -9.00
CA GLN A 168 3.36 22.10 -10.46
C GLN A 168 2.17 22.85 -11.08
N SER A 169 1.10 23.08 -10.32
CA SER A 169 -0.10 23.73 -10.82
C SER A 169 0.13 25.24 -11.03
N ARG A 170 -0.31 25.76 -12.18
CA ARG A 170 -0.23 27.19 -12.52
C ARG A 170 -1.35 27.97 -11.83
N CYS A 171 -1.29 28.07 -10.51
CA CYS A 171 -2.21 28.91 -9.73
C CYS A 171 -1.47 30.14 -9.15
N ASP A 172 -2.23 31.17 -8.80
CA ASP A 172 -1.69 32.35 -8.11
C ASP A 172 -1.12 31.91 -6.75
N GLU A 173 0.13 32.30 -6.48
CA GLU A 173 0.86 31.95 -5.26
C GLU A 173 0.12 32.38 -3.98
N THR A 174 -0.61 33.49 -4.03
CA THR A 174 -1.39 33.98 -2.88
C THR A 174 -2.57 33.06 -2.56
N VAL A 175 -3.26 32.59 -3.60
CA VAL A 175 -4.40 31.66 -3.47
C VAL A 175 -3.90 30.28 -3.06
N ALA A 176 -2.78 29.82 -3.63
CA ALA A 176 -2.13 28.56 -3.26
C ALA A 176 -1.74 28.54 -1.77
N LYS A 177 -1.11 29.61 -1.26
CA LYS A 177 -0.75 29.73 0.16
C LYS A 177 -1.97 29.74 1.08
N SER A 178 -3.06 30.39 0.66
CA SER A 178 -4.31 30.36 1.42
C SER A 178 -4.92 28.96 1.49
N ALA A 179 -4.90 28.22 0.38
CA ALA A 179 -5.35 26.84 0.33
C ALA A 179 -4.48 25.90 1.18
N GLU A 180 -3.15 26.04 1.12
CA GLU A 180 -2.20 25.30 1.97
C GLU A 180 -2.42 25.58 3.45
N ALA A 181 -2.66 26.85 3.83
CA ALA A 181 -3.00 27.22 5.20
C ALA A 181 -4.31 26.54 5.65
N GLY A 182 -5.28 26.38 4.75
CA GLY A 182 -6.50 25.61 5.01
C GLY A 182 -6.23 24.13 5.28
N VAL A 183 -5.37 23.49 4.48
CA VAL A 183 -4.97 22.09 4.70
C VAL A 183 -4.22 21.94 6.03
N ALA A 184 -3.29 22.86 6.32
CA ALA A 184 -2.53 22.87 7.56
C ALA A 184 -3.41 23.10 8.80
N ALA A 185 -4.46 23.93 8.68
CA ALA A 185 -5.43 24.14 9.75
C ALA A 185 -6.18 22.85 10.11
N ASP A 186 -6.62 22.08 9.11
CA ASP A 186 -7.26 20.77 9.36
C ASP A 186 -6.26 19.74 9.92
N GLU A 187 -5.02 19.73 9.42
CA GLU A 187 -3.97 18.84 9.93
C GLU A 187 -3.64 19.16 11.40
N ALA A 188 -3.75 20.43 11.82
CA ALA A 188 -3.43 20.87 13.18
C ALA A 188 -4.50 20.53 14.23
N LYS A 189 -5.77 20.29 13.83
CA LYS A 189 -6.89 19.97 14.74
C LYS A 189 -6.54 18.82 15.68
N ALA A 190 -6.65 19.02 16.99
CA ALA A 190 -6.05 18.15 18.00
C ALA A 190 -6.89 16.89 18.28
N GLY A 191 -8.20 17.00 18.17
CA GLY A 191 -9.17 15.93 18.43
C GLY A 191 -10.31 15.87 17.43
N VAL A 192 -11.22 14.92 17.63
CA VAL A 192 -12.41 14.70 16.79
C VAL A 192 -13.40 15.86 16.97
N GLU A 193 -13.45 16.42 18.18
CA GLU A 193 -14.23 17.58 18.58
C GLU A 193 -13.86 18.88 17.84
N ASP A 194 -12.62 18.98 17.35
CA ASP A 194 -12.14 20.14 16.59
C ASP A 194 -12.50 20.04 15.10
N LEU A 195 -12.86 18.83 14.63
CA LEU A 195 -13.33 18.64 13.26
C LEU A 195 -14.75 19.18 13.11
N THR A 196 -15.05 19.63 11.92
CA THR A 196 -16.36 20.18 11.60
C THR A 196 -17.37 19.04 11.44
N ASP A 197 -18.57 19.18 11.98
CA ASP A 197 -19.60 18.13 11.83
C ASP A 197 -20.00 17.94 10.37
N ALA A 198 -20.18 16.68 9.98
CA ALA A 198 -20.76 16.36 8.69
C ALA A 198 -22.22 16.86 8.61
N PRO A 199 -22.70 17.26 7.43
CA PRO A 199 -24.11 17.55 7.26
C PRO A 199 -24.92 16.31 7.66
N ALA A 200 -25.97 16.52 8.45
CA ALA A 200 -26.83 15.42 8.89
C ALA A 200 -27.28 14.60 7.67
N PRO A 201 -27.24 13.27 7.74
CA PRO A 201 -27.79 12.45 6.68
C PRO A 201 -29.25 12.85 6.46
N PRO A 202 -29.74 12.84 5.20
CA PRO A 202 -31.13 13.19 4.93
C PRO A 202 -32.04 12.34 5.80
N SER A 203 -32.94 12.98 6.54
CA SER A 203 -33.86 12.25 7.41
C SER A 203 -34.77 11.35 6.57
N MET A 204 -35.37 10.32 7.17
CA MET A 204 -36.36 9.50 6.46
C MET A 204 -37.52 10.35 5.92
N LEU A 205 -37.86 11.46 6.58
CA LEU A 205 -38.85 12.41 6.09
C LEU A 205 -38.36 13.16 4.85
N ASP A 206 -37.09 13.58 4.81
CA ASP A 206 -36.52 14.23 3.62
C ASP A 206 -36.46 13.28 2.42
N LEU A 207 -36.15 12.01 2.67
CA LEU A 207 -36.19 10.97 1.64
C LEU A 207 -37.62 10.72 1.15
N PHE A 208 -38.60 10.69 2.06
CA PHE A 208 -40.01 10.52 1.72
C PHE A 208 -40.55 11.72 0.91
N LEU A 209 -40.27 12.95 1.34
CA LEU A 209 -40.69 14.17 0.66
C LEU A 209 -40.02 14.33 -0.72
N LYS A 210 -38.80 13.83 -0.91
CA LYS A 210 -38.14 13.78 -2.22
C LYS A 210 -38.71 12.70 -3.15
N GLY A 211 -39.35 11.67 -2.60
CA GLY A 211 -39.89 10.53 -3.35
C GLY A 211 -41.13 10.83 -4.20
N GLU A 212 -41.87 11.92 -3.93
CA GLU A 212 -43.09 12.24 -4.66
C GLU A 212 -42.88 13.18 -5.87
N ALA A 213 -41.72 13.83 -5.98
CA ALA A 213 -41.49 14.85 -7.00
C ALA A 213 -41.01 14.32 -8.36
N GLY A 214 -40.98 12.99 -8.60
CA GLY A 214 -40.25 12.43 -9.75
C GLY A 214 -40.78 11.17 -10.40
N LEU A 215 -42.01 10.73 -10.15
CA LEU A 215 -42.56 9.51 -10.79
C LEU A 215 -42.91 9.66 -12.28
N ASP A 216 -42.80 10.86 -12.87
CA ASP A 216 -43.02 11.08 -14.31
C ASP A 216 -41.73 11.24 -15.14
N ALA A 217 -40.55 11.09 -14.53
CA ALA A 217 -39.29 11.05 -15.26
C ALA A 217 -38.92 9.59 -15.56
N GLU A 218 -39.04 9.17 -16.83
CA GLU A 218 -38.61 7.86 -17.32
C GLU A 218 -37.24 7.48 -16.73
N VAL A 219 -37.26 6.52 -15.81
CA VAL A 219 -36.05 5.88 -15.30
C VAL A 219 -35.45 5.10 -16.46
N PRO A 220 -34.23 5.43 -16.96
CA PRO A 220 -33.57 4.59 -17.94
C PRO A 220 -33.32 3.25 -17.28
N LEU A 221 -34.03 2.22 -17.73
CA LEU A 221 -33.83 0.84 -17.30
C LEU A 221 -32.35 0.50 -17.46
N LYS A 222 -31.67 0.37 -16.33
CA LYS A 222 -30.28 -0.07 -16.22
C LYS A 222 -30.19 -1.43 -16.91
N ALA A 223 -29.56 -1.45 -18.09
CA ALA A 223 -29.45 -2.63 -18.94
C ALA A 223 -28.86 -3.80 -18.15
N VAL A 224 -29.69 -4.83 -17.95
CA VAL A 224 -29.28 -6.15 -17.53
C VAL A 224 -28.43 -6.73 -18.65
N ALA A 225 -27.19 -7.09 -18.34
CA ALA A 225 -26.28 -7.74 -19.28
C ALA A 225 -26.87 -9.09 -19.71
N VAL A 226 -27.28 -9.17 -20.98
CA VAL A 226 -27.62 -10.43 -21.67
C VAL A 226 -26.34 -11.00 -22.29
N PRO A 227 -26.07 -12.31 -22.17
CA PRO A 227 -24.94 -12.94 -22.84
C PRO A 227 -25.23 -13.06 -24.34
N SER A 228 -24.33 -12.55 -25.19
CA SER A 228 -24.42 -12.66 -26.64
C SER A 228 -23.60 -13.85 -27.13
N GLU A 229 -24.30 -14.85 -27.66
CA GLU A 229 -23.74 -15.88 -28.54
C GLU A 229 -23.76 -15.39 -30.00
N GLN A 230 -22.62 -15.62 -30.67
CA GLN A 230 -22.40 -15.88 -32.10
C GLN A 230 -23.31 -15.24 -33.17
N ALA A 231 -22.71 -14.49 -34.10
CA ALA A 231 -22.67 -14.88 -35.52
C ALA A 231 -21.76 -13.95 -36.34
N SER A 232 -20.92 -14.61 -37.15
CA SER A 232 -20.08 -14.08 -38.21
C SER A 232 -20.91 -13.60 -39.41
N THR A 233 -20.45 -12.55 -40.11
CA THR A 233 -20.56 -12.40 -41.57
C THR A 233 -19.64 -11.29 -42.06
N ALA A 234 -19.23 -11.43 -43.32
CA ALA A 234 -17.95 -11.02 -43.87
C ALA A 234 -17.94 -9.64 -44.57
N ASP A 235 -16.71 -9.15 -44.74
CA ASP A 235 -16.14 -8.30 -45.80
C ASP A 235 -16.86 -7.01 -46.26
N GLN A 236 -16.13 -5.88 -46.14
CA GLN A 236 -15.71 -5.13 -47.34
C GLN A 236 -14.59 -4.11 -47.05
N THR A 237 -13.69 -4.04 -48.02
CA THR A 237 -12.37 -3.40 -48.11
C THR A 237 -12.37 -1.88 -48.27
N SER A 238 -11.39 -1.19 -47.66
CA SER A 238 -10.62 -0.09 -48.31
C SER A 238 -9.42 0.42 -47.46
N PRO A 239 -8.41 1.06 -48.10
CA PRO A 239 -7.00 0.94 -47.73
C PRO A 239 -6.38 2.18 -47.04
N ARG A 240 -5.13 2.00 -46.58
CA ARG A 240 -4.12 2.99 -46.13
C ARG A 240 -4.23 3.52 -44.69
N SER A 241 -3.38 3.00 -43.80
CA SER A 241 -2.11 3.66 -43.43
C SER A 241 -1.31 2.75 -42.50
N ALA A 242 -0.06 2.49 -42.85
CA ALA A 242 0.87 1.71 -42.07
C ALA A 242 1.37 2.51 -40.87
N SER A 243 1.09 2.00 -39.67
CA SER A 243 1.76 2.33 -38.42
C SER A 243 1.55 1.14 -37.50
N SER A 244 2.37 0.11 -37.70
CA SER A 244 2.37 -1.14 -36.95
C SER A 244 2.78 -0.90 -35.49
N THR A 245 1.83 -1.08 -34.58
CA THR A 245 2.08 -1.17 -33.14
C THR A 245 1.25 -2.32 -32.55
N GLU A 246 1.48 -3.54 -33.03
CA GLU A 246 0.78 -4.75 -32.56
C GLU A 246 1.74 -5.94 -32.28
N GLU A 247 2.98 -5.69 -31.85
CA GLU A 247 3.97 -6.78 -31.63
C GLU A 247 4.27 -7.16 -30.17
N THR A 248 3.77 -6.46 -29.14
CA THR A 248 4.28 -6.67 -27.76
C THR A 248 3.73 -7.90 -27.02
N THR A 249 2.59 -8.48 -27.42
CA THR A 249 2.01 -9.63 -26.68
C THR A 249 2.73 -10.96 -26.92
N THR A 250 3.47 -11.10 -28.03
CA THR A 250 4.19 -12.34 -28.39
C THR A 250 5.45 -12.57 -27.54
N ASP A 251 6.02 -11.52 -26.97
CA ASP A 251 7.33 -11.57 -26.30
C ASP A 251 7.28 -12.15 -24.88
N TRP A 252 6.16 -11.97 -24.17
CA TRP A 252 6.02 -12.47 -22.79
C TRP A 252 6.01 -14.00 -22.72
N ALA A 253 5.25 -14.66 -23.59
CA ALA A 253 5.11 -16.12 -23.59
C ALA A 253 6.44 -16.80 -23.94
N THR A 254 7.14 -16.25 -24.93
CA THR A 254 8.48 -16.71 -25.34
C THR A 254 9.47 -16.54 -24.19
N THR A 255 9.51 -15.36 -23.56
CA THR A 255 10.38 -15.08 -22.42
C THR A 255 10.06 -16.00 -21.23
N SER A 256 8.78 -16.22 -20.93
CA SER A 256 8.32 -17.12 -19.87
C SER A 256 8.79 -18.55 -20.08
N SER A 257 8.65 -19.07 -21.30
CA SER A 257 9.08 -20.43 -21.63
C SER A 257 10.58 -20.66 -21.47
N ARG A 258 11.39 -19.61 -21.73
CA ARG A 258 12.85 -19.65 -21.62
C ARG A 258 13.35 -19.43 -20.20
N LEU A 259 12.68 -18.57 -19.43
CA LEU A 259 13.08 -18.26 -18.06
C LEU A 259 12.73 -19.40 -17.08
N CYS A 260 11.66 -20.15 -17.35
CA CYS A 260 11.25 -21.25 -16.50
C CYS A 260 12.18 -22.47 -16.60
N GLY A 261 12.52 -23.05 -15.46
CA GLY A 261 13.45 -24.16 -15.38
C GLY A 261 14.36 -24.10 -14.16
N ARG A 262 15.43 -24.92 -14.20
CA ARG A 262 16.44 -24.96 -13.14
C ARG A 262 17.70 -24.25 -13.57
N TRP A 263 18.18 -23.37 -12.71
CA TRP A 263 19.33 -22.51 -12.96
C TRP A 263 20.40 -22.73 -11.88
N ALA A 264 21.65 -22.85 -12.29
CA ALA A 264 22.80 -22.92 -11.39
C ALA A 264 23.40 -21.52 -11.22
N GLY A 265 23.49 -21.06 -9.97
CA GLY A 265 24.20 -19.84 -9.60
C GLY A 265 25.71 -20.06 -9.48
N PRO A 266 26.50 -18.98 -9.36
CA PRO A 266 27.96 -19.05 -9.29
C PRO A 266 28.46 -19.81 -8.05
N GLY A 267 27.72 -19.78 -6.94
CA GLY A 267 28.06 -20.49 -5.70
C GLY A 267 27.62 -21.97 -5.66
N GLY A 268 27.28 -22.59 -6.79
CA GLY A 268 26.74 -23.95 -6.84
C GLY A 268 25.28 -24.06 -6.33
N GLU A 269 24.63 -22.92 -6.16
CA GLU A 269 23.24 -22.81 -5.72
C GLU A 269 22.32 -23.22 -6.87
N VAL A 270 21.21 -23.91 -6.58
CA VAL A 270 20.23 -24.26 -7.60
C VAL A 270 18.95 -23.48 -7.36
N PHE A 271 18.52 -22.76 -8.37
CA PHE A 271 17.28 -21.99 -8.42
C PHE A 271 16.28 -22.69 -9.34
N GLU A 272 15.01 -22.69 -8.98
CA GLU A 272 13.92 -23.22 -9.80
C GLU A 272 12.91 -22.11 -10.06
N VAL A 273 12.79 -21.70 -11.33
CA VAL A 273 11.89 -20.63 -11.76
C VAL A 273 10.62 -21.24 -12.34
N ARG A 274 9.46 -20.81 -11.82
CA ARG A 274 8.12 -21.26 -12.24
C ARG A 274 7.22 -20.07 -12.54
N VAL A 275 6.37 -20.20 -13.56
CA VAL A 275 5.27 -19.25 -13.82
C VAL A 275 4.21 -19.43 -12.73
N GLY A 276 3.79 -18.31 -12.14
CA GLY A 276 2.62 -18.20 -11.26
C GLY A 276 1.56 -17.29 -11.87
N VAL A 277 0.47 -17.08 -11.15
CA VAL A 277 -0.68 -16.27 -11.62
C VAL A 277 -0.29 -14.80 -11.87
N ASP A 278 0.61 -14.27 -11.04
CA ASP A 278 0.98 -12.84 -11.02
C ASP A 278 2.45 -12.57 -11.45
N GLY A 279 3.09 -13.51 -12.15
CA GLY A 279 4.50 -13.39 -12.57
C GLY A 279 5.31 -14.66 -12.33
N TRP A 280 6.63 -14.56 -12.18
CA TRP A 280 7.48 -15.74 -11.91
C TRP A 280 7.92 -15.83 -10.45
N THR A 281 7.99 -17.06 -9.95
CA THR A 281 8.55 -17.39 -8.64
C THR A 281 9.82 -18.19 -8.82
N CYS A 282 10.86 -17.83 -8.09
CA CYS A 282 12.18 -18.44 -8.10
C CYS A 282 12.49 -19.03 -6.73
N ASN A 283 12.47 -20.35 -6.62
CA ASN A 283 12.77 -21.05 -5.38
C ASN A 283 14.24 -21.50 -5.35
N ARG A 284 14.98 -21.13 -4.31
CA ARG A 284 16.32 -21.68 -4.09
C ARG A 284 16.21 -23.07 -3.47
N VAL A 285 16.55 -24.11 -4.24
CA VAL A 285 16.38 -25.53 -3.89
C VAL A 285 17.60 -26.09 -3.14
N LYS A 286 18.82 -25.64 -3.46
CA LYS A 286 20.06 -26.14 -2.84
C LYS A 286 21.03 -24.98 -2.55
N GLY A 287 21.60 -24.96 -1.34
CA GLY A 287 22.55 -23.94 -0.90
C GLY A 287 23.27 -24.34 0.40
N SER A 288 24.47 -23.81 0.63
CA SER A 288 25.42 -24.21 1.69
C SER A 288 25.07 -23.78 3.13
N GLY A 289 23.80 -23.49 3.44
CA GLY A 289 23.41 -23.18 4.83
C GLY A 289 22.20 -22.27 5.01
N SER A 290 21.73 -21.63 3.94
CA SER A 290 20.45 -20.91 3.93
C SER A 290 19.32 -21.88 3.65
N GLY A 291 18.28 -21.90 4.48
CA GLY A 291 17.03 -22.61 4.19
C GLY A 291 16.41 -22.21 2.85
N PRO A 292 15.36 -22.93 2.40
CA PRO A 292 14.67 -22.63 1.16
C PRO A 292 14.18 -21.19 1.18
N ARG A 293 14.49 -20.44 0.12
CA ARG A 293 14.08 -19.04 -0.03
C ARG A 293 13.37 -18.86 -1.36
N THR A 294 12.14 -18.36 -1.30
CA THR A 294 11.38 -17.95 -2.48
C THR A 294 11.71 -16.50 -2.80
N ILE A 295 12.04 -16.24 -4.06
CA ILE A 295 12.34 -14.94 -4.63
C ILE A 295 11.28 -14.70 -5.71
N VAL A 296 10.65 -13.53 -5.72
CA VAL A 296 9.73 -13.15 -6.80
C VAL A 296 10.55 -12.48 -7.89
N LEU A 297 10.26 -12.82 -9.15
CA LEU A 297 10.80 -12.11 -10.31
C LEU A 297 9.66 -11.28 -10.92
N TRP A 298 9.99 -10.08 -11.37
CA TRP A 298 9.04 -9.17 -12.01
C TRP A 298 9.56 -8.79 -13.39
N TYR A 299 8.67 -8.59 -14.36
CA TYR A 299 9.04 -8.21 -15.71
C TYR A 299 8.49 -6.83 -16.05
N ASP A 300 9.38 -5.96 -16.48
CA ASP A 300 9.07 -4.66 -17.03
C ASP A 300 8.96 -4.80 -18.55
N GLU A 301 7.73 -4.91 -19.05
CA GLU A 301 7.46 -5.04 -20.49
C GLU A 301 7.96 -3.84 -21.29
N LYS A 302 7.94 -2.64 -20.70
CA LYS A 302 8.36 -1.41 -21.42
C LYS A 302 9.86 -1.36 -21.63
N LYS A 303 10.63 -1.93 -20.70
CA LYS A 303 12.10 -1.92 -20.76
C LYS A 303 12.70 -3.25 -21.20
N ASP A 304 11.87 -4.29 -21.37
CA ASP A 304 12.30 -5.67 -21.61
C ASP A 304 13.28 -6.15 -20.51
N LEU A 305 12.97 -5.89 -19.24
CA LEU A 305 13.82 -6.21 -18.10
C LEU A 305 13.14 -7.15 -17.11
N VAL A 306 13.84 -8.21 -16.69
CA VAL A 306 13.44 -9.11 -15.61
C VAL A 306 14.17 -8.69 -14.33
N TRP A 307 13.44 -8.23 -13.33
CA TRP A 307 13.97 -7.81 -12.04
C TRP A 307 13.96 -8.93 -11.00
N LYS A 308 14.93 -8.90 -10.08
CA LYS A 308 15.13 -9.90 -9.02
C LYS A 308 15.45 -9.25 -7.68
N GLY A 309 14.94 -9.86 -6.62
CA GLY A 309 15.37 -9.64 -5.25
C GLY A 309 14.42 -8.78 -4.41
N PRO A 310 14.69 -8.63 -3.10
CA PRO A 310 13.83 -7.87 -2.20
C PRO A 310 13.84 -6.36 -2.47
N HIS A 311 14.90 -5.85 -3.10
CA HIS A 311 15.10 -4.44 -3.41
C HIS A 311 15.14 -4.15 -4.92
N TRP A 312 14.90 -5.16 -5.77
CA TRP A 312 15.02 -5.06 -7.24
C TRP A 312 16.28 -4.36 -7.72
N ASN A 313 17.38 -4.61 -7.03
CA ASN A 313 18.68 -4.03 -7.36
C ASN A 313 19.42 -4.84 -8.44
N LEU A 314 18.83 -5.94 -8.89
CA LEU A 314 19.37 -6.78 -9.95
C LEU A 314 18.33 -6.97 -11.05
N TYR A 315 18.75 -6.81 -12.30
CA TYR A 315 17.93 -7.06 -13.47
C TYR A 315 18.66 -7.91 -14.50
N ALA A 316 17.90 -8.59 -15.35
CA ALA A 316 18.36 -9.30 -16.53
C ALA A 316 17.61 -8.78 -17.75
N GLN A 317 18.23 -8.73 -18.92
CA GLN A 317 17.51 -8.34 -20.14
C GLN A 317 16.68 -9.51 -20.67
N GLY A 318 15.41 -9.26 -20.98
CA GLY A 318 14.51 -10.27 -21.54
C GLY A 318 15.00 -10.75 -22.90
N SER A 319 15.46 -9.83 -23.76
CA SER A 319 16.08 -10.14 -25.06
C SER A 319 17.32 -11.02 -24.93
N GLU A 320 18.20 -10.76 -23.97
CA GLU A 320 19.35 -11.62 -23.69
C GLU A 320 18.91 -13.03 -23.27
N ALA A 321 17.90 -13.14 -22.40
CA ALA A 321 17.33 -14.44 -22.00
C ALA A 321 16.69 -15.20 -23.17
N ARG A 322 16.19 -14.49 -24.19
CA ARG A 322 15.66 -15.08 -25.43
C ARG A 322 16.77 -15.56 -26.37
N GLN A 323 17.88 -14.82 -26.46
CA GLN A 323 19.01 -15.13 -27.35
C GLN A 323 19.95 -16.20 -26.79
N GLU A 324 20.24 -16.16 -25.49
CA GLU A 324 21.14 -17.09 -24.81
C GLU A 324 20.37 -17.95 -23.78
N PRO A 325 19.65 -19.00 -24.21
CA PRO A 325 18.78 -19.79 -23.32
C PRO A 325 19.56 -20.53 -22.21
N ASP A 326 20.87 -20.70 -22.38
CA ASP A 326 21.73 -21.42 -21.43
C ASP A 326 22.36 -20.50 -20.37
N ALA A 327 22.26 -19.18 -20.52
CA ALA A 327 22.87 -18.21 -19.62
C ALA A 327 21.95 -17.02 -19.34
N LEU A 328 21.74 -16.71 -18.06
CA LEU A 328 20.99 -15.55 -17.62
C LEU A 328 21.90 -14.64 -16.79
N ARG A 329 22.25 -13.49 -17.36
CA ARG A 329 23.15 -12.51 -16.74
C ARG A 329 22.35 -11.49 -15.96
N TRP A 330 22.80 -11.19 -14.75
CA TRP A 330 22.15 -10.24 -13.85
C TRP A 330 23.08 -9.05 -13.61
N TYR A 331 22.57 -7.87 -13.94
CA TYR A 331 23.23 -6.56 -13.82
C TYR A 331 22.70 -5.82 -12.60
N ALA A 332 23.48 -4.89 -12.07
CA ALA A 332 23.02 -4.01 -11.00
C ALA A 332 22.39 -2.73 -11.57
N ASP A 333 21.49 -2.12 -10.79
CA ASP A 333 20.87 -0.83 -11.11
C ASP A 333 21.80 0.38 -10.85
N ASP A 334 23.12 0.18 -10.95
CA ASP A 334 24.14 1.22 -10.81
C ASP A 334 24.59 1.81 -12.15
N GLY A 335 23.92 1.41 -13.25
CA GLY A 335 24.27 1.77 -14.62
C GLY A 335 25.45 0.98 -15.20
N SER A 336 26.00 0.02 -14.47
CA SER A 336 27.04 -0.87 -14.97
C SER A 336 26.47 -1.94 -15.89
N TRP A 337 27.07 -2.07 -17.06
CA TRP A 337 26.80 -3.16 -18.01
C TRP A 337 27.61 -4.43 -17.72
N THR A 338 28.31 -4.47 -16.58
CA THR A 338 29.05 -5.67 -16.17
C THR A 338 28.14 -6.56 -15.32
N PRO A 339 27.91 -7.83 -15.72
CA PRO A 339 27.02 -8.70 -14.97
C PRO A 339 27.64 -9.04 -13.60
N GLN A 340 26.92 -8.78 -12.53
CA GLN A 340 27.35 -9.12 -11.17
C GLN A 340 27.32 -10.63 -10.92
N LEU A 341 26.36 -11.33 -11.54
CA LEU A 341 26.25 -12.77 -11.44
C LEU A 341 25.62 -13.35 -12.70
N THR A 342 26.04 -14.56 -13.07
CA THR A 342 25.50 -15.30 -14.21
C THR A 342 24.91 -16.61 -13.72
N TRP A 343 23.68 -16.88 -14.12
CA TRP A 343 23.01 -18.15 -13.91
C TRP A 343 23.14 -19.01 -15.16
N LYS A 344 23.43 -20.29 -14.99
CA LYS A 344 23.51 -21.26 -16.10
C LYS A 344 22.30 -22.17 -16.09
N HIS A 345 21.60 -22.31 -17.20
CA HIS A 345 20.47 -23.22 -17.28
C HIS A 345 20.96 -24.67 -17.19
N LEU A 346 20.30 -25.50 -16.37
CA LEU A 346 20.69 -26.90 -16.17
C LEU A 346 20.08 -27.86 -17.21
N GLY A 347 19.26 -27.33 -18.13
CA GLY A 347 18.57 -28.11 -19.14
C GLY A 347 17.50 -29.05 -18.58
N ALA A 348 16.60 -29.53 -19.44
CA ALA A 348 15.56 -30.49 -19.08
C ALA A 348 16.14 -31.86 -18.65
N ALA A 349 17.32 -32.23 -19.19
CA ALA A 349 17.95 -33.54 -18.92
C ALA A 349 18.36 -33.74 -17.44
N ALA A 350 18.48 -32.67 -16.65
CA ALA A 350 18.85 -32.74 -15.25
C ALA A 350 17.66 -32.81 -14.27
N SER A 351 16.41 -32.71 -14.73
CA SER A 351 15.25 -32.62 -13.83
C SER A 351 14.78 -33.95 -13.25
N ASP A 352 15.12 -35.10 -13.86
CA ASP A 352 14.46 -36.36 -13.53
C ASP A 352 15.31 -37.38 -12.76
N ARG A 353 16.58 -37.09 -12.50
CA ARG A 353 17.38 -37.89 -11.56
C ARG A 353 17.12 -37.41 -10.13
N ARG A 354 15.94 -37.74 -9.59
CA ARG A 354 15.80 -37.82 -8.13
C ARG A 354 16.91 -38.76 -7.64
N PRO A 355 17.75 -38.36 -6.66
CA PRO A 355 18.69 -39.29 -6.07
C PRO A 355 17.87 -40.46 -5.50
N ARG A 356 17.93 -41.60 -6.18
CA ARG A 356 17.36 -42.85 -5.71
C ARG A 356 18.05 -43.10 -4.38
N ALA A 357 17.31 -42.95 -3.28
CA ALA A 357 17.84 -43.26 -1.96
C ALA A 357 18.25 -44.72 -1.98
N ASP A 358 19.55 -44.98 -2.14
CA ASP A 358 20.12 -46.31 -2.01
C ASP A 358 19.95 -46.74 -0.55
N ARG A 359 18.81 -47.37 -0.28
CA ARG A 359 18.63 -48.26 0.88
C ARG A 359 19.47 -49.50 0.61
N ARG A 360 20.78 -49.43 0.87
CA ARG A 360 21.56 -50.61 1.21
C ARG A 360 21.96 -50.53 2.66
N GLY A 361 21.47 -51.50 3.42
CA GLY A 361 21.77 -51.66 4.83
C GLY A 361 23.25 -51.94 5.05
N ALA A 362 23.75 -51.44 6.17
CA ALA A 362 24.93 -51.96 6.82
C ALA A 362 24.57 -52.11 8.31
N ALA A 363 24.38 -53.36 8.71
CA ALA A 363 24.48 -53.77 10.09
C ALA A 363 25.95 -53.61 10.56
N GLY A 364 26.12 -53.33 11.85
CA GLY A 364 27.31 -53.77 12.59
C GLY A 364 28.28 -52.67 13.04
N THR A 365 28.30 -52.49 14.37
CA THR A 365 29.46 -52.20 15.23
C THR A 365 30.26 -50.92 14.96
N ARG A 366 30.28 -50.00 15.95
CA ARG A 366 31.21 -50.04 17.10
C ARG A 366 30.96 -48.81 17.99
N ALA A 367 30.82 -49.08 19.28
CA ALA A 367 30.80 -48.05 20.32
C ALA A 367 32.19 -47.41 20.39
N GLU A 368 32.25 -46.10 20.21
CA GLU A 368 33.42 -45.30 20.53
C GLU A 368 32.96 -44.10 21.37
N GLN A 369 33.41 -44.11 22.62
CA GLN A 369 33.23 -43.06 23.62
C GLN A 369 33.62 -41.70 23.05
N ARG A 370 32.64 -40.79 22.98
CA ARG A 370 32.90 -39.36 22.86
C ARG A 370 32.72 -38.70 24.22
N GLN A 371 33.81 -38.12 24.70
CA GLN A 371 33.83 -37.24 25.87
C GLN A 371 32.95 -36.00 25.63
N PRO A 372 32.29 -35.47 26.68
CA PRO A 372 31.49 -34.26 26.58
C PRO A 372 32.38 -33.02 26.38
N PRO A 373 31.93 -32.01 25.63
CA PRO A 373 32.67 -30.76 25.46
C PRO A 373 32.71 -29.98 26.77
N GLN A 374 33.92 -29.61 27.20
CA GLN A 374 34.18 -28.70 28.30
C GLN A 374 33.52 -27.34 28.03
N GLN A 375 32.54 -26.98 28.86
CA GLN A 375 32.00 -25.62 28.94
C GLN A 375 33.09 -24.68 29.49
N LYS A 376 33.70 -23.89 28.61
CA LYS A 376 34.49 -22.73 29.03
C LYS A 376 33.52 -21.62 29.45
N HIS A 377 33.34 -21.48 30.76
CA HIS A 377 32.77 -20.29 31.38
C HIS A 377 33.71 -19.10 31.11
N ALA A 378 33.36 -18.25 30.14
CA ALA A 378 33.94 -16.92 30.00
C ALA A 378 33.28 -15.99 31.03
N GLN A 379 33.99 -15.78 32.12
CA GLN A 379 33.66 -14.84 33.19
C GLN A 379 33.86 -13.40 32.67
N GLN A 380 32.80 -12.79 32.13
CA GLN A 380 32.81 -11.36 31.77
C GLN A 380 32.68 -10.52 33.03
N GLN A 381 33.76 -9.83 33.38
CA GLN A 381 33.78 -8.78 34.41
C GLN A 381 32.98 -7.56 33.93
N PRO A 382 32.11 -6.96 34.78
CA PRO A 382 31.48 -5.68 34.46
C PRO A 382 32.48 -4.53 34.68
N GLN A 383 32.99 -3.96 33.58
CA GLN A 383 33.72 -2.68 33.64
C GLN A 383 32.75 -1.53 33.96
N ARG A 384 32.74 -1.12 35.23
CA ARG A 384 32.21 0.16 35.68
C ARG A 384 32.98 1.31 35.02
N ARG A 385 32.42 1.92 33.97
CA ARG A 385 32.84 3.25 33.53
C ARG A 385 32.24 4.30 34.45
N ARG A 386 33.07 4.81 35.37
CA ARG A 386 32.83 6.05 36.12
C ARG A 386 32.79 7.21 35.12
N ARG A 387 31.67 7.93 35.03
CA ARG A 387 31.61 9.28 34.44
C ARG A 387 32.21 10.26 35.46
N PRO A 388 33.16 11.13 35.08
CA PRO A 388 33.51 12.27 35.90
C PRO A 388 32.40 13.33 35.83
N ALA A 389 32.03 13.84 37.01
CA ALA A 389 31.18 15.00 37.17
C ALA A 389 31.86 16.22 36.54
N LYS A 390 31.14 16.93 35.66
CA LYS A 390 31.58 18.22 35.13
C LYS A 390 31.17 19.28 36.15
N ALA A 391 32.18 19.89 36.76
CA ALA A 391 32.05 20.96 37.72
C ALA A 391 31.36 22.18 37.09
N ALA A 392 30.52 22.81 37.90
CA ALA A 392 30.00 24.14 37.70
C ALA A 392 31.17 25.15 37.61
N SER A 393 31.11 26.05 36.64
CA SER A 393 31.80 27.33 36.68
C SER A 393 30.75 28.41 36.84
N GLU A 394 30.63 28.87 38.08
CA GLU A 394 30.15 30.20 38.43
C GLU A 394 31.12 31.27 37.90
N GLY A 395 30.58 32.44 37.61
CA GLY A 395 31.28 33.65 37.13
C GLY A 395 30.35 34.39 36.17
N GLY A 396 29.62 35.45 36.52
CA GLY A 396 29.88 36.44 37.56
C GLY A 396 30.60 37.65 36.97
N MET A 397 29.90 38.41 36.11
CA MET A 397 29.89 39.89 36.02
C MET A 397 28.90 40.33 34.94
#